data_AF-A0A3C1NYG4-F1
#
_entry.id   AF-A0A3C1NYG4-F1
#
_cell.length_a   1.000
_cell.length_b   1.000
_cell.length_c   1.000
_cell.angle_alpha   90.00
_cell.angle_beta   90.00
_cell.angle_gamma   90.00
#
_symmetry.space_group_name_H-M   'P 1'
#
loop_
_entity.id
_entity.type
_entity.pdbx_description
1 polymer ?
#
loop_
_entity_poly.entity_id
_entity_poly.type
_entity_poly.pdbx_seq_one_letter_code
_entity_poly.pdbx_strand_id
1 'polypeptide(L)'
;QFMLWRRSYDVPPPPIDPEDPWAQTHDARYAALPPEARPATECLADVVRRLIPYWEDVIVAENLRAGKSALVAAHGNSLRALVKHLDGISDDDIAALNIPTGIPLVYRLDENLRPIVPGGEYLDPAAAAEAAAAVAAQGKR
;
A
#
# COMPACT_ATOMS: atom_id res chain seq x y z
N GLN A 1 -2.01 -10.46 19.87
CA GLN A 1 -0.85 -10.05 19.06
C GLN A 1 -1.19 -9.85 17.58
N PHE A 2 -1.96 -10.75 16.95
CA PHE A 2 -2.40 -10.59 15.54
C PHE A 2 -2.95 -9.20 15.18
N MET A 3 -3.89 -8.66 15.97
CA MET A 3 -4.47 -7.33 15.70
C MET A 3 -3.46 -6.19 15.84
N LEU A 4 -2.45 -6.32 16.71
CA LEU A 4 -1.37 -5.33 16.84
C LEU A 4 -0.56 -5.29 15.54
N TRP A 5 -0.02 -6.42 15.09
CA TRP A 5 0.77 -6.48 13.85
C TRP A 5 -0.02 -6.10 12.61
N ARG A 6 -1.31 -6.44 12.55
CA ARG A 6 -2.16 -6.13 11.40
C ARG A 6 -2.52 -4.65 11.27
N ARG A 7 -2.63 -3.95 12.40
CA ARG A 7 -3.17 -2.57 12.44
C ARG A 7 -2.15 -1.51 12.85
N SER A 8 -1.05 -1.87 13.52
CA SER A 8 0.01 -0.91 13.85
C SER A 8 0.63 -0.36 12.58
N TYR A 9 0.93 0.93 12.61
CA TYR A 9 1.65 1.57 11.53
C TYR A 9 3.13 1.14 11.51
N ASP A 10 3.74 1.02 12.69
CA ASP A 10 5.18 0.97 12.93
C ASP A 10 5.67 -0.30 13.65
N VAL A 11 4.76 -1.22 14.03
CA VAL A 11 5.12 -2.48 14.71
C VAL A 11 5.08 -3.64 13.72
N PRO A 12 6.23 -4.16 13.27
CA PRO A 12 6.26 -5.31 12.37
C PRO A 12 5.96 -6.61 13.13
N PRO A 13 5.51 -7.66 12.42
CA PRO A 13 5.58 -9.03 12.91
C PRO A 13 7.03 -9.46 13.23
N PRO A 14 7.24 -10.58 13.94
CA PRO A 14 8.57 -11.16 14.10
C PRO A 14 9.26 -11.42 12.74
N PRO A 15 10.57 -11.19 12.62
CA PRO A 15 11.32 -11.50 11.41
C PRO A 15 11.26 -12.99 11.09
N ILE A 16 11.08 -13.32 9.81
CA ILE A 16 11.19 -14.69 9.33
C ILE A 16 12.65 -15.15 9.37
N ASP A 17 12.86 -16.43 9.71
CA ASP A 17 14.18 -17.06 9.59
C ASP A 17 14.55 -17.13 8.09
N PRO A 18 15.74 -16.67 7.67
CA PRO A 18 16.15 -16.72 6.26
C PRO A 18 16.17 -18.12 5.66
N GLU A 19 16.27 -19.16 6.49
CA GLU A 19 16.27 -20.57 6.08
C GLU A 19 14.89 -21.23 6.20
N ASP A 20 13.85 -20.49 6.63
CA ASP A 20 12.47 -20.98 6.63
C ASP A 20 12.01 -21.31 5.19
N PRO A 21 11.26 -22.41 4.95
CA PRO A 21 10.76 -22.75 3.62
C PRO A 21 9.87 -21.68 2.98
N TRP A 22 9.31 -20.76 3.75
CA TRP A 22 8.48 -19.64 3.28
C TRP A 22 9.24 -18.32 3.17
N ALA A 23 10.53 -18.28 3.51
CA ALA A 23 11.36 -17.10 3.35
C ALA A 23 11.64 -16.82 1.86
N GLN A 24 11.56 -15.55 1.47
CA GLN A 24 11.87 -15.11 0.11
C GLN A 24 13.35 -14.74 -0.09
N THR A 25 14.19 -14.94 0.94
CA THR A 25 15.60 -14.53 0.98
C THR A 25 16.39 -14.98 -0.25
N HIS A 26 16.16 -16.21 -0.69
CA HIS A 26 16.88 -16.87 -1.78
C HIS A 26 16.06 -16.95 -3.09
N ASP A 27 14.91 -16.29 -3.15
CA ASP A 27 14.07 -16.28 -4.34
C ASP A 27 14.72 -15.44 -5.46
N ALA A 28 14.90 -16.05 -6.63
CA ALA A 28 15.55 -15.45 -7.79
C ALA A 28 14.88 -14.13 -8.25
N ARG A 29 13.58 -13.96 -8.00
CA ARG A 29 12.86 -12.71 -8.32
C ARG A 29 13.43 -11.48 -7.62
N TYR A 30 14.10 -11.67 -6.48
CA TYR A 30 14.66 -10.60 -5.66
C TYR A 30 16.20 -10.56 -5.71
N ALA A 31 16.85 -11.38 -6.56
CA ALA A 31 18.31 -11.50 -6.60
C ALA A 31 19.05 -10.22 -7.00
N ALA A 32 18.39 -9.32 -7.74
CA ALA A 32 18.95 -8.03 -8.13
C ALA A 32 18.84 -6.96 -7.03
N LEU A 33 18.07 -7.22 -5.97
CA LEU A 33 17.91 -6.29 -4.85
C LEU A 33 19.09 -6.45 -3.88
N PRO A 34 19.62 -5.33 -3.35
CA PRO A 34 20.64 -5.42 -2.31
C PRO A 34 20.04 -6.05 -1.04
N PRO A 35 20.86 -6.71 -0.18
CA PRO A 35 20.39 -7.40 1.01
C PRO A 35 19.47 -6.56 1.92
N GLU A 36 19.78 -5.28 2.09
CA GLU A 36 18.99 -4.34 2.90
C GLU A 36 17.60 -4.02 2.33
N ALA A 37 17.38 -4.24 1.03
CA ALA A 37 16.08 -4.07 0.37
C ALA A 37 15.23 -5.35 0.38
N ARG A 38 15.72 -6.44 0.99
CA ARG A 38 15.03 -7.72 1.14
C ARG A 38 14.60 -7.91 2.60
N PRO A 39 13.40 -7.44 2.99
CA PRO A 39 12.98 -7.43 4.39
C PRO A 39 12.67 -8.84 4.90
N ALA A 40 13.10 -9.14 6.12
CA ALA A 40 12.67 -10.34 6.86
C ALA A 40 11.29 -10.15 7.55
N THR A 41 10.84 -8.90 7.68
CA THR A 41 9.51 -8.51 8.17
C THR A 41 9.25 -7.06 7.76
N GLU A 42 7.98 -6.66 7.66
CA GLU A 42 7.59 -5.28 7.36
C GLU A 42 6.36 -4.89 8.19
N CYS A 43 6.36 -3.64 8.66
CA CYS A 43 5.15 -2.91 9.05
C CYS A 43 4.69 -1.97 7.93
N LEU A 44 3.58 -1.23 8.12
CA LEU A 44 3.09 -0.31 7.11
C LEU A 44 4.07 0.85 6.85
N ALA A 45 4.81 1.30 7.85
CA ALA A 45 5.83 2.33 7.70
C ALA A 45 6.98 1.88 6.77
N ASP A 46 7.38 0.61 6.84
CA ASP A 46 8.40 0.05 5.94
C ASP A 46 7.91 0.00 4.50
N VAL A 47 6.66 -0.41 4.31
CA VAL A 47 6.00 -0.41 2.99
C VAL A 47 5.93 1.00 2.41
N VAL A 48 5.58 2.01 3.21
CA VAL A 48 5.62 3.42 2.79
C VAL A 48 7.03 3.79 2.34
N ARG A 49 8.05 3.50 3.17
CA ARG A 49 9.45 3.86 2.88
C ARG A 49 9.94 3.34 1.53
N ARG A 50 9.63 2.10 1.17
CA ARG A 50 10.02 1.53 -0.14
C ARG A 50 9.10 1.93 -1.30
N LEU A 51 7.87 2.34 -1.02
CA LEU A 51 6.90 2.74 -2.04
C LEU A 51 7.19 4.15 -2.57
N ILE A 52 7.56 5.09 -1.70
CA ILE A 52 7.72 6.50 -2.07
C ILE A 52 8.72 6.71 -3.22
N PRO A 53 9.92 6.10 -3.23
CA PRO A 53 10.83 6.23 -4.37
C PRO A 53 10.20 5.74 -5.68
N TYR A 54 9.47 4.62 -5.66
CA TYR A 54 8.78 4.10 -6.86
C TYR A 54 7.64 5.01 -7.33
N TRP A 55 6.91 5.63 -6.39
CA TRP A 55 5.92 6.65 -6.70
C TRP A 55 6.54 7.86 -7.39
N GLU A 56 7.63 8.40 -6.84
CA GLU A 56 8.28 9.61 -7.36
C GLU A 56 8.98 9.36 -8.71
N ASP A 57 9.81 8.33 -8.76
CA ASP A 57 10.71 8.09 -9.89
C ASP A 57 9.99 7.45 -11.09
N VAL A 58 9.00 6.58 -10.84
CA VAL A 58 8.37 5.79 -11.92
C VAL A 58 6.95 6.28 -12.20
N ILE A 59 6.08 6.30 -11.19
CA ILE A 59 4.68 6.67 -11.41
C ILE A 59 4.57 8.16 -11.76
N VAL A 60 5.24 9.03 -11.01
CA VAL A 60 5.18 10.47 -11.24
C VAL A 60 6.04 10.90 -12.41
N ALA A 61 7.35 10.66 -12.37
CA ALA A 61 8.27 11.23 -13.36
C ALA A 61 8.07 10.66 -14.77
N GLU A 62 7.93 9.33 -14.92
CA GLU A 62 7.81 8.70 -16.25
C GLU A 62 6.38 8.73 -16.83
N ASN A 63 5.36 8.89 -15.98
CA ASN A 63 3.96 8.79 -16.39
C ASN A 63 3.14 10.07 -16.14
N LEU A 64 2.85 10.41 -14.88
CA LEU A 64 1.91 11.49 -14.58
C LEU A 64 2.40 12.84 -15.11
N ARG A 65 3.70 13.15 -14.95
CA ARG A 65 4.29 14.39 -15.49
C ARG A 65 4.36 14.43 -17.02
N ALA A 66 4.30 13.27 -17.67
CA ALA A 66 4.18 13.16 -19.13
C ALA A 66 2.72 13.28 -19.62
N GLY A 67 1.77 13.60 -18.73
CA GLY A 67 0.34 13.71 -19.06
C GLY A 67 -0.34 12.37 -19.32
N LYS A 68 0.28 11.25 -18.93
CA LYS A 68 -0.29 9.91 -19.10
C LYS A 68 -1.18 9.53 -17.92
N SER A 69 -2.12 8.62 -18.17
CA SER A 69 -2.86 7.93 -17.10
C SER A 69 -2.10 6.69 -16.64
N ALA A 70 -2.00 6.48 -15.33
CA ALA A 70 -1.38 5.30 -14.73
C ALA A 70 -2.44 4.41 -14.05
N LEU A 71 -2.36 3.10 -14.28
CA LEU A 71 -3.14 2.10 -13.55
C LEU A 71 -2.20 1.32 -12.63
N VAL A 72 -2.47 1.36 -11.32
CA VAL A 72 -1.70 0.64 -10.31
C VAL A 72 -2.52 -0.54 -9.79
N ALA A 73 -2.15 -1.76 -10.19
CA ALA A 73 -2.69 -3.00 -9.66
C ALA A 73 -1.72 -3.58 -8.63
N ALA A 74 -2.11 -3.60 -7.36
CA ALA A 74 -1.23 -3.98 -6.26
C ALA A 74 -1.99 -4.66 -5.11
N HIS A 75 -1.50 -4.50 -3.88
CA HIS A 75 -2.00 -5.19 -2.70
C HIS A 75 -2.50 -4.20 -1.65
N GLY A 76 -3.27 -4.68 -0.66
CA GLY A 76 -3.90 -3.83 0.36
C GLY A 76 -2.93 -2.87 1.06
N ASN A 77 -1.79 -3.34 1.58
CA ASN A 77 -0.86 -2.48 2.30
C ASN A 77 -0.11 -1.49 1.39
N SER A 78 0.28 -1.89 0.17
CA SER A 78 0.91 -0.96 -0.76
C SER A 78 -0.06 0.10 -1.27
N LEU A 79 -1.33 -0.25 -1.51
CA LEU A 79 -2.37 0.73 -1.86
C LEU A 79 -2.72 1.64 -0.69
N ARG A 80 -2.79 1.13 0.55
CA ARG A 80 -2.97 1.96 1.75
C ARG A 80 -1.81 2.94 1.93
N ALA A 81 -0.58 2.50 1.73
CA ALA A 81 0.60 3.36 1.77
C ALA A 81 0.54 4.47 0.70
N LEU A 82 0.07 4.15 -0.51
CA LEU A 82 -0.12 5.13 -1.58
C LEU A 82 -1.20 6.16 -1.22
N VAL A 83 -2.36 5.70 -0.74
CA VAL A 83 -3.46 6.57 -0.30
C VAL A 83 -3.02 7.45 0.88
N LYS A 84 -2.30 6.91 1.85
CA LYS A 84 -1.71 7.69 2.95
C LYS A 84 -0.86 8.85 2.43
N HIS A 85 0.00 8.58 1.45
CA HIS A 85 0.86 9.60 0.86
C HIS A 85 0.05 10.67 0.11
N LEU A 86 -0.92 10.25 -0.71
CA LEU A 86 -1.74 11.15 -1.51
C LEU A 86 -2.65 12.06 -0.66
N ASP A 87 -3.33 11.49 0.32
CA ASP A 87 -4.31 12.21 1.15
C ASP A 87 -3.70 12.83 2.41
N GLY A 88 -2.40 12.61 2.68
CA GLY A 88 -1.74 13.10 3.89
C GLY A 88 -2.33 12.52 5.18
N ILE A 89 -2.80 11.26 5.14
CA ILE A 89 -3.40 10.58 6.30
C ILE A 89 -2.35 10.44 7.41
N SER A 90 -2.73 10.67 8.67
CA SER A 90 -1.84 10.50 9.82
C SER A 90 -1.47 9.03 10.07
N ASP A 91 -0.49 8.78 10.93
CA ASP A 91 -0.11 7.41 11.34
C ASP A 91 -1.20 6.76 12.21
N ASP A 92 -1.95 7.57 12.95
CA ASP A 92 -3.05 7.13 13.81
C ASP A 92 -4.29 6.75 12.98
N ASP A 93 -4.59 7.51 11.92
CA ASP A 93 -5.80 7.32 11.13
C ASP A 93 -5.66 6.22 10.06
N ILE A 94 -4.44 5.96 9.57
CA ILE A 94 -4.23 5.00 8.47
C ILE A 94 -4.65 3.58 8.84
N ALA A 95 -4.62 3.23 10.13
CA ALA A 95 -5.07 1.95 10.65
C ALA A 95 -6.54 1.66 10.33
N ALA A 96 -7.37 2.70 10.22
CA ALA A 96 -8.81 2.59 9.95
C ALA A 96 -9.13 2.44 8.45
N LEU A 97 -8.23 2.84 7.56
CA LEU A 97 -8.43 2.75 6.11
C LEU A 97 -8.48 1.29 5.64
N ASN A 98 -9.57 0.92 4.96
CA ASN A 98 -9.71 -0.39 4.31
C ASN A 98 -9.98 -0.16 2.82
N ILE A 99 -9.08 -0.66 1.96
CA ILE A 99 -9.25 -0.60 0.51
C ILE A 99 -9.98 -1.87 0.06
N PRO A 100 -11.13 -1.77 -0.62
CA PRO A 100 -11.86 -2.92 -1.14
C PRO A 100 -11.07 -3.60 -2.25
N THR A 101 -11.22 -4.92 -2.37
CA THR A 101 -10.58 -5.70 -3.42
C THR A 101 -11.38 -5.59 -4.72
N GLY A 102 -10.71 -5.35 -5.84
CA GLY A 102 -11.30 -5.47 -7.18
C GLY A 102 -12.17 -4.30 -7.63
N ILE A 103 -12.30 -3.24 -6.84
CA ILE A 103 -13.05 -2.03 -7.21
C ILE A 103 -12.06 -0.90 -7.53
N PRO A 104 -12.00 -0.39 -8.78
CA PRO A 104 -11.09 0.68 -9.15
C PRO A 104 -11.37 1.97 -8.36
N LEU A 105 -10.31 2.55 -7.78
CA LEU A 105 -10.31 3.84 -7.11
C LEU A 105 -9.58 4.85 -7.98
N VAL A 106 -10.28 5.91 -8.41
CA VAL A 106 -9.73 6.93 -9.30
C VAL A 106 -9.26 8.13 -8.49
N TYR A 107 -8.00 8.50 -8.67
CA TYR A 107 -7.46 9.77 -8.20
C TYR A 107 -7.31 10.73 -9.37
N ARG A 108 -7.91 11.90 -9.25
CA ARG A 108 -7.61 13.06 -10.10
C ARG A 108 -6.71 13.98 -9.31
N LEU A 109 -5.55 14.30 -9.87
CA LEU A 109 -4.52 15.08 -9.19
C LEU A 109 -4.40 16.46 -9.83
N ASP A 110 -4.09 17.46 -9.02
CA ASP A 110 -3.75 18.81 -9.49
C ASP A 110 -2.30 18.88 -10.00
N GLU A 111 -1.87 20.08 -10.40
CA GLU A 111 -0.51 20.35 -10.89
C GLU A 111 0.60 20.05 -9.87
N ASN A 112 0.25 20.02 -8.57
CA ASN A 112 1.14 19.70 -7.45
C ASN A 112 0.99 18.24 -7.01
N LEU A 113 0.31 17.41 -7.82
CA LEU A 113 0.04 16.00 -7.57
C LEU A 113 -0.81 15.74 -6.32
N ARG A 114 -1.60 16.73 -5.89
CA ARG A 114 -2.53 16.60 -4.77
C ARG A 114 -3.90 16.14 -5.27
N PRO A 115 -4.59 15.24 -4.54
CA PRO A 115 -5.95 14.85 -4.89
C PRO A 115 -6.89 16.05 -4.98
N ILE A 116 -7.61 16.18 -6.09
CA ILE A 116 -8.70 17.15 -6.24
C ILE A 116 -9.88 16.74 -5.34
N VAL A 117 -10.13 15.44 -5.23
CA VAL A 117 -11.09 14.83 -4.32
C VAL A 117 -10.31 13.95 -3.33
N PRO A 118 -10.19 14.35 -2.06
CA PRO A 118 -9.56 13.53 -1.03
C PRO A 118 -10.24 12.17 -0.92
N GLY A 119 -9.45 11.10 -0.81
CA GLY A 119 -9.94 9.72 -0.78
C GLY A 119 -10.22 9.13 -2.16
N GLY A 120 -10.17 9.93 -3.23
CA GLY A 120 -10.49 9.50 -4.59
C GLY A 120 -11.97 9.13 -4.79
N GLU A 121 -12.28 8.62 -5.98
CA GLU A 121 -13.64 8.22 -6.35
C GLU A 121 -13.65 6.76 -6.83
N TYR A 122 -14.40 5.90 -6.15
CA TYR A 122 -14.62 4.54 -6.63
C TYR A 122 -15.52 4.56 -7.86
N LEU A 123 -15.18 3.76 -8.88
CA LEU A 123 -16.01 3.62 -10.08
C LEU A 123 -17.37 2.94 -9.79
N ASP A 124 -17.45 2.15 -8.71
CA ASP A 124 -18.69 1.60 -8.15
C ASP A 124 -18.72 1.83 -6.63
N PRO A 125 -19.28 2.96 -6.16
CA PRO A 125 -19.29 3.29 -4.74
C PRO A 125 -20.09 2.31 -3.86
N ALA A 126 -21.14 1.71 -4.42
CA ALA A 126 -21.99 0.77 -3.68
C ALA A 126 -21.22 -0.54 -3.42
N ALA A 127 -20.62 -1.12 -4.47
CA ALA A 127 -19.78 -2.31 -4.33
C ALA A 127 -18.54 -2.03 -3.46
N ALA A 128 -17.95 -0.84 -3.57
CA ALA A 128 -16.82 -0.44 -2.72
C ALA A 128 -17.17 -0.45 -1.22
N ALA A 129 -18.33 0.09 -0.85
CA ALA A 129 -18.77 0.12 0.55
C ALA A 129 -18.97 -1.28 1.14
N GLU A 130 -19.62 -2.18 0.38
CA GLU A 130 -19.84 -3.56 0.80
C GLU A 130 -18.49 -4.33 0.94
N ALA A 131 -17.63 -4.21 -0.06
CA ALA A 131 -16.33 -4.87 -0.07
C ALA A 131 -15.38 -4.34 1.02
N ALA A 132 -15.41 -3.03 1.32
CA ALA A 132 -14.63 -2.44 2.40
C ALA A 132 -15.07 -2.96 3.77
N ALA A 133 -16.38 -3.13 3.99
CA ALA A 133 -16.91 -3.75 5.20
C ALA A 133 -16.44 -5.20 5.36
N ALA A 134 -16.39 -5.96 4.26
CA ALA A 134 -15.86 -7.33 4.27
C ALA A 134 -14.37 -7.39 4.66
N VAL A 135 -13.54 -6.47 4.14
CA VAL A 135 -12.11 -6.36 4.51
C VAL A 135 -11.95 -5.98 5.99
N ALA A 136 -12.78 -5.07 6.50
CA ALA A 136 -12.77 -4.68 7.90
C ALA A 136 -13.13 -5.85 8.85
N ALA A 137 -14.01 -6.75 8.40
CA ALA A 137 -14.43 -7.93 9.16
C ALA A 137 -13.39 -9.08 9.19
N GLN A 138 -12.43 -9.09 8.27
CA GLN A 138 -11.32 -10.07 8.30
C GLN A 138 -10.56 -9.92 9.63
N GLY A 139 -10.23 -11.02 10.30
CA GLY A 139 -9.53 -11.01 11.58
C GLY A 139 -10.42 -10.94 12.84
N LYS A 140 -11.76 -10.92 12.68
CA LYS A 140 -12.73 -11.10 13.78
C LYS A 140 -13.07 -12.58 14.08
N ARG A 141 -12.25 -13.52 13.59
CA ARG A 141 -12.39 -14.97 13.84
C ARG A 141 -11.32 -15.44 14.80
#